data_AF-A0AAD7W0N1-F1
#
_entry.id   AF-A0AAD7W0N1-F1
#
_cell.length_a   1.000
_cell.length_b   1.000
_cell.length_c   1.000
_cell.angle_alpha   90.00
_cell.angle_beta   90.00
_cell.angle_gamma   90.00
#
_symmetry.space_group_name_H-M   'P 1'
#
loop_
_entity.id
_entity.type
_entity.pdbx_description
1 polymer ?
#
loop_
_entity_poly.entity_id
_entity_poly.type
_entity_poly.pdbx_seq_one_letter_code
_entity_poly.pdbx_strand_id
1 'polypeptide(L)'
;MTTKFNIAVTETATAILGKLRPKKNPWVTNELLDLCDKRRALKRSKNSPEGYDAYRTINKDIKKQMQSAKQNWIEEHCKEIENSLKYNNNTKMAYQTVKKLTKTKQPRASTIQSKTGECLTEEQKILDRWTEYCSELYNRIPNGDPAVLSCPQTTEDDEKLPSSVKKSRQQSGHSKRKSSWSRQHPSRAPTGWGRGHN
;
A
#
# COMPACT_ATOMS: atom_id res chain seq x y z
N MET A 1 11.31 -4.17 24.18
CA MET A 1 12.49 -3.50 24.78
C MET A 1 13.18 -2.70 23.69
N THR A 2 13.17 -1.36 23.77
CA THR A 2 13.99 -0.51 22.90
C THR A 2 15.44 -0.60 23.35
N THR A 3 16.34 -0.98 22.46
CA THR A 3 17.78 -1.06 22.76
C THR A 3 18.35 0.34 22.96
N LYS A 4 19.38 0.48 23.80
CA LYS A 4 20.09 1.77 24.03
C LYS A 4 20.50 2.45 22.73
N PHE A 5 20.88 1.65 21.73
CA PHE A 5 21.19 2.11 20.37
C PHE A 5 20.00 2.81 19.69
N ASN A 6 18.82 2.18 19.69
CA ASN A 6 17.64 2.78 19.06
C ASN A 6 17.28 4.13 19.71
N ILE A 7 17.47 4.27 21.02
CA ILE A 7 17.24 5.52 21.74
C ILE A 7 18.22 6.59 21.26
N ALA A 8 19.53 6.31 21.31
CA ALA A 8 20.56 7.26 20.88
C ALA A 8 20.41 7.70 19.40
N VAL A 9 20.06 6.76 18.51
CA VAL A 9 19.76 7.06 17.10
C VAL A 9 18.52 7.95 16.99
N THR A 10 17.45 7.66 17.73
CA THR A 10 16.26 8.51 17.69
C THR A 10 16.49 9.88 18.27
N GLU A 11 17.24 10.01 19.37
CA GLU A 11 17.55 11.31 20.01
C GLU A 11 18.37 12.20 19.08
N THR A 12 19.48 11.69 18.56
CA THR A 12 20.32 12.40 17.58
C THR A 12 19.54 12.77 16.32
N ALA A 13 18.74 11.86 15.77
CA ALA A 13 17.88 12.14 14.62
C ALA A 13 16.82 13.20 14.94
N THR A 14 16.20 13.17 16.12
CA THR A 14 15.21 14.19 16.51
C THR A 14 15.84 15.56 16.77
N ALA A 15 17.10 15.62 17.21
CA ALA A 15 17.81 16.87 17.40
C ALA A 15 18.16 17.55 16.06
N ILE A 16 18.59 16.76 15.07
CA ILE A 16 19.01 17.27 13.75
C ILE A 16 17.80 17.49 12.82
N LEU A 17 16.92 16.50 12.71
CA LEU A 17 15.83 16.46 11.72
C LEU A 17 14.46 16.85 12.31
N GLY A 18 14.35 16.92 13.64
CA GLY A 18 13.06 17.11 14.32
C GLY A 18 12.17 15.86 14.30
N LYS A 19 10.94 16.03 14.80
CA LYS A 19 9.94 14.95 14.82
C LYS A 19 9.09 14.99 13.55
N LEU A 20 9.19 13.94 12.72
CA LEU A 20 8.34 13.82 11.54
C LEU A 20 6.87 13.71 11.94
N ARG A 21 6.03 14.60 11.40
CA ARG A 21 4.57 14.57 11.56
C ARG A 21 3.95 13.89 10.33
N PRO A 22 3.56 12.61 10.40
CA PRO A 22 3.00 11.92 9.23
C PRO A 22 1.65 12.50 8.86
N LYS A 23 1.50 12.87 7.58
CA LYS A 23 0.23 13.37 7.02
C LYS A 23 -0.50 12.22 6.36
N LYS A 24 -1.67 11.84 6.91
CA LYS A 24 -2.50 10.77 6.33
C LYS A 24 -3.17 11.21 5.03
N ASN A 25 -3.57 12.49 4.97
CA ASN A 25 -4.28 13.07 3.83
C ASN A 25 -3.44 14.21 3.24
N PRO A 26 -3.36 14.32 1.90
CA PRO A 26 -2.50 15.31 1.24
C PRO A 26 -2.94 16.76 1.47
N TRP A 27 -4.24 17.00 1.68
CA TRP A 27 -4.80 18.34 1.90
C TRP A 27 -4.60 18.88 3.33
N VAL A 28 -3.90 18.16 4.22
CA VAL A 28 -3.67 18.61 5.59
C VAL A 28 -2.40 19.48 5.64
N THR A 29 -2.59 20.76 5.95
CA THR A 29 -1.50 21.74 6.10
C THR A 29 -0.82 21.63 7.46
N ASN A 30 0.40 22.17 7.58
CA ASN A 30 1.12 22.20 8.85
C ASN A 30 0.40 23.07 9.89
N GLU A 31 -0.17 24.20 9.46
CA GLU A 31 -0.97 25.09 10.30
C GLU A 31 -2.15 24.37 10.97
N LEU A 32 -2.82 23.48 10.24
CA LEU A 32 -3.93 22.68 10.77
C LEU A 32 -3.45 21.66 11.81
N LEU A 33 -2.24 21.11 11.63
CA LEU A 33 -1.60 20.25 12.62
C LEU A 33 -1.23 21.05 13.88
N ASP A 34 -0.72 22.27 13.72
CA ASP A 34 -0.40 23.16 14.84
C ASP A 34 -1.66 23.53 15.63
N LEU A 35 -2.80 23.79 14.96
CA LEU A 35 -4.08 23.96 15.63
C LEU A 35 -4.51 22.69 16.38
N CYS A 36 -4.31 21.51 15.79
CA CYS A 36 -4.60 20.24 16.47
C CYS A 36 -3.74 20.06 17.72
N ASP A 37 -2.47 20.47 17.69
CA ASP A 37 -1.55 20.42 18.81
C ASP A 37 -1.95 21.44 19.90
N LYS A 38 -2.35 22.67 19.52
CA LYS A 38 -2.95 23.66 20.43
C LYS A 38 -4.20 23.12 21.13
N ARG A 39 -5.13 22.52 20.37
CA ARG A 39 -6.33 21.86 20.94
C ARG A 39 -5.95 20.75 21.91
N ARG A 40 -4.90 19.99 21.62
CA ARG A 40 -4.43 18.90 22.48
C ARG A 40 -3.84 19.43 23.79
N ALA A 41 -3.15 20.57 23.77
CA ALA A 41 -2.68 21.26 24.97
C ALA A 41 -3.84 21.77 25.84
N LEU A 42 -4.85 22.42 25.22
CA LEU A 42 -6.04 22.93 25.91
C LEU A 42 -6.93 21.84 26.52
N LYS A 43 -6.77 20.58 26.11
CA LYS A 43 -7.53 19.47 26.70
C LYS A 43 -7.28 19.35 28.20
N ARG A 44 -6.11 19.77 28.71
CA ARG A 44 -5.78 19.75 30.14
C ARG A 44 -6.52 20.81 30.95
N SER A 45 -6.77 21.98 30.37
CA SER A 45 -7.46 23.10 31.03
C SER A 45 -8.97 23.15 30.76
N LYS A 46 -9.51 22.16 30.04
CA LYS A 46 -10.92 22.11 29.61
C LYS A 46 -11.94 22.18 30.76
N ASN A 47 -11.55 21.80 31.97
CA ASN A 47 -12.46 21.81 33.13
C ASN A 47 -12.69 23.24 33.69
N SER A 48 -11.88 24.21 33.30
CA SER A 48 -12.12 25.63 33.58
C SER A 48 -13.06 26.24 32.52
N PRO A 49 -13.96 27.18 32.86
CA PRO A 49 -14.82 27.87 31.88
C PRO A 49 -14.04 28.50 30.73
N GLU A 50 -12.94 29.19 31.01
CA GLU A 50 -12.08 29.83 30.00
C GLU A 50 -11.41 28.78 29.09
N GLY A 51 -10.94 27.68 29.69
CA GLY A 51 -10.33 26.57 28.94
C GLY A 51 -11.36 25.83 28.07
N TYR A 52 -12.61 25.75 28.51
CA TYR A 52 -13.71 25.19 27.73
C TYR A 52 -14.00 26.03 26.48
N ASP A 53 -14.11 27.36 26.63
CA ASP A 53 -14.39 28.27 25.52
C ASP A 53 -13.24 28.33 24.52
N ALA A 54 -11.99 28.41 25.00
CA ALA A 54 -10.80 28.33 24.16
C ALA A 54 -10.75 26.99 23.37
N TYR A 55 -11.02 25.87 24.04
CA TYR A 55 -11.08 24.56 23.40
C TYR A 55 -12.18 24.51 22.33
N ARG A 56 -13.37 25.04 22.63
CA ARG A 56 -14.52 25.07 21.72
C ARG A 56 -14.22 25.88 20.47
N THR A 57 -13.62 27.07 20.62
CA THR A 57 -13.24 27.96 19.52
C THR A 57 -12.22 27.30 18.61
N ILE A 58 -11.11 26.80 19.16
CA ILE A 58 -10.08 26.12 18.35
C ILE A 58 -10.66 24.88 17.66
N ASN A 59 -11.52 24.11 18.32
CA ASN A 59 -12.14 22.94 17.71
C ASN A 59 -13.09 23.31 16.55
N LYS A 60 -13.79 24.45 16.64
CA LYS A 60 -14.60 25.00 15.54
C LYS A 60 -13.72 25.43 14.37
N ASP A 61 -12.62 26.12 14.65
CA ASP A 61 -11.67 26.59 13.64
C ASP A 61 -11.00 25.43 12.91
N ILE A 62 -10.57 24.39 13.63
CA ILE A 62 -10.02 23.16 13.03
C ILE A 62 -11.02 22.54 12.06
N LYS A 63 -12.29 22.41 12.47
CA LYS A 63 -13.33 21.83 11.59
C LYS A 63 -13.51 22.67 10.32
N LYS A 64 -13.62 24.00 10.47
CA LYS A 64 -13.78 24.93 9.36
C LYS A 64 -12.59 24.87 8.40
N GLN A 65 -11.37 24.94 8.92
CA GLN A 65 -10.15 24.88 8.11
C GLN A 65 -9.97 23.51 7.46
N MET A 66 -10.27 22.41 8.15
CA MET A 66 -10.20 21.06 7.57
C MET A 66 -11.17 20.90 6.40
N GLN A 67 -12.39 21.43 6.52
CA GLN A 67 -13.38 21.40 5.45
C GLN A 67 -12.94 22.27 4.27
N SER A 68 -12.48 23.49 4.53
CA SER A 68 -11.98 24.39 3.48
C SER A 68 -10.75 23.83 2.78
N ALA A 69 -9.78 23.28 3.51
CA ALA A 69 -8.58 22.67 2.93
C ALA A 69 -8.94 21.46 2.04
N LYS A 70 -9.86 20.62 2.49
CA LYS A 70 -10.38 19.51 1.66
C LYS A 70 -11.08 20.03 0.41
N GLN A 71 -11.93 21.05 0.54
CA GLN A 71 -12.65 21.63 -0.59
C GLN A 71 -11.70 22.23 -1.61
N ASN A 72 -10.73 23.04 -1.18
CA ASN A 72 -9.73 23.66 -2.03
C ASN A 72 -8.90 22.62 -2.78
N TRP A 73 -8.53 21.53 -2.10
CA TRP A 73 -7.81 20.42 -2.71
C TRP A 73 -8.63 19.71 -3.79
N ILE A 74 -9.92 19.45 -3.54
CA ILE A 74 -10.83 18.88 -4.55
C ILE A 74 -10.98 19.84 -5.74
N GLU A 75 -11.20 21.12 -5.45
CA GLU A 75 -11.37 22.19 -6.44
C GLU A 75 -10.14 22.31 -7.37
N GLU A 76 -8.94 22.27 -6.80
CA GLU A 76 -7.69 22.26 -7.55
C GLU A 76 -7.60 21.06 -8.50
N HIS A 77 -7.96 19.86 -8.03
CA HIS A 77 -7.97 18.67 -8.88
C HIS A 77 -9.05 18.72 -9.95
N CYS A 78 -10.21 19.31 -9.68
CA CYS A 78 -11.25 19.56 -10.68
C CYS A 78 -10.74 20.51 -11.77
N LYS A 79 -10.05 21.59 -11.40
CA LYS A 79 -9.42 22.52 -12.34
C LYS A 79 -8.34 21.85 -13.18
N GLU A 80 -7.51 20.99 -12.58
CA GLU A 80 -6.54 20.18 -13.32
C GLU A 80 -7.22 19.27 -14.36
N ILE A 81 -8.34 18.64 -14.00
CA ILE A 81 -9.14 17.82 -14.91
C ILE A 81 -9.66 18.68 -16.06
N GLU A 82 -10.31 19.80 -15.78
CA GLU A 82 -10.82 20.71 -16.81
C GLU A 82 -9.72 21.19 -17.76
N ASN A 83 -8.58 21.61 -17.21
CA ASN A 83 -7.45 22.09 -17.99
C ASN A 83 -6.86 20.98 -18.87
N SER A 84 -6.77 19.76 -18.34
CA SER A 84 -6.26 18.61 -19.09
C SER A 84 -7.16 18.24 -20.28
N LEU A 85 -8.48 18.39 -20.12
CA LEU A 85 -9.46 18.11 -21.17
C LEU A 85 -9.57 19.24 -22.19
N LYS A 86 -9.64 20.50 -21.73
CA LYS A 86 -9.85 21.68 -22.59
C LYS A 86 -8.60 22.07 -23.38
N TYR A 87 -7.43 22.09 -22.75
CA TYR A 87 -6.22 22.66 -23.37
C TYR A 87 -5.24 21.61 -23.87
N ASN A 88 -5.05 20.53 -23.11
CA ASN A 88 -3.99 19.57 -23.38
C ASN A 88 -4.48 18.31 -24.13
N ASN A 89 -5.79 18.18 -24.36
CA ASN A 89 -6.47 17.00 -24.89
C ASN A 89 -6.00 15.67 -24.25
N ASN A 90 -5.59 15.74 -22.98
CA ASN A 90 -4.94 14.65 -22.26
C ASN A 90 -5.96 13.91 -21.39
N THR A 91 -6.85 13.18 -22.05
CA THR A 91 -7.89 12.37 -21.40
C THR A 91 -7.31 11.38 -20.40
N LYS A 92 -6.13 10.81 -20.68
CA LYS A 92 -5.44 9.88 -19.77
C LYS A 92 -5.15 10.52 -18.40
N MET A 93 -4.61 11.74 -18.37
CA MET A 93 -4.37 12.45 -17.10
C MET A 93 -5.67 12.78 -16.39
N ALA A 94 -6.68 13.27 -17.12
CA ALA A 94 -8.01 13.53 -16.57
C ALA A 94 -8.58 12.30 -15.83
N TYR A 95 -8.61 11.14 -16.51
CA TYR A 95 -9.10 9.90 -15.92
C TYR A 95 -8.25 9.44 -14.73
N GLN A 96 -6.92 9.64 -14.76
CA GLN A 96 -6.06 9.31 -13.62
C GLN A 96 -6.38 10.19 -12.40
N THR A 97 -6.61 11.49 -12.59
CA THR A 97 -6.99 12.40 -11.51
C THR A 97 -8.36 12.07 -10.95
N VAL A 98 -9.36 11.83 -11.80
CA VAL A 98 -10.70 11.34 -11.39
C VAL A 98 -10.57 10.04 -10.58
N LYS A 99 -9.74 9.10 -11.04
CA LYS A 99 -9.48 7.84 -10.33
C LYS A 99 -8.80 8.07 -8.99
N LYS A 100 -7.88 9.04 -8.86
CA LYS A 100 -7.26 9.38 -7.57
C LYS A 100 -8.30 9.92 -6.57
N LEU A 101 -9.25 10.73 -7.04
CA LEU A 101 -10.29 11.32 -6.20
C LEU A 101 -11.37 10.30 -5.78
N THR A 102 -11.79 9.43 -6.69
CA THR A 102 -12.93 8.50 -6.47
C THR A 102 -12.52 7.14 -5.92
N LYS A 103 -11.25 6.73 -6.06
CA LYS A 103 -10.80 5.41 -5.64
C LYS A 103 -10.90 5.26 -4.13
N THR A 104 -11.88 4.47 -3.70
CA THR A 104 -11.95 3.95 -2.34
C THR A 104 -10.84 2.91 -2.14
N LYS A 105 -10.15 2.98 -0.99
CA LYS A 105 -9.18 1.96 -0.62
C LYS A 105 -9.94 0.69 -0.27
N GLN A 106 -10.10 -0.19 -1.24
CA GLN A 106 -10.60 -1.54 -0.99
C GLN A 106 -9.46 -2.35 -0.35
N PRO A 107 -9.67 -2.93 0.85
CA PRO A 107 -8.73 -3.91 1.37
C PRO A 107 -8.65 -5.05 0.36
N ARG A 108 -7.45 -5.57 0.10
CA ARG A 108 -7.33 -6.79 -0.67
C ARG A 108 -7.89 -7.91 0.20
N ALA A 109 -9.00 -8.51 -0.22
CA ALA A 109 -9.46 -9.76 0.37
C ALA A 109 -8.41 -10.83 0.08
N SER A 110 -7.74 -11.31 1.13
CA SER A 110 -6.84 -12.46 1.07
C SER A 110 -7.64 -13.74 1.35
N THR A 111 -8.80 -13.90 0.71
CA THR A 111 -9.63 -15.08 0.89
C THR A 111 -9.37 -16.03 -0.26
N ILE A 112 -9.12 -17.31 0.04
CA ILE A 112 -9.00 -18.35 -0.98
C ILE A 112 -10.00 -19.48 -0.69
N GLN A 113 -10.32 -20.29 -1.70
CA GLN A 113 -11.20 -21.43 -1.51
C GLN A 113 -10.40 -22.67 -1.09
N SER A 114 -10.92 -23.37 -0.08
CA SER A 114 -10.48 -24.72 0.29
C SER A 114 -10.80 -25.70 -0.84
N LYS A 115 -10.24 -26.91 -0.76
CA LYS A 115 -10.57 -27.99 -1.69
C LYS A 115 -12.05 -28.40 -1.65
N THR A 116 -12.73 -28.20 -0.51
CA THR A 116 -14.17 -28.46 -0.31
C THR A 116 -15.06 -27.28 -0.71
N GLY A 117 -14.48 -26.17 -1.21
CA GLY A 117 -15.22 -24.99 -1.64
C GLY A 117 -15.48 -23.94 -0.55
N GLU A 118 -14.94 -24.11 0.65
CA GLU A 118 -15.09 -23.17 1.77
C GLU A 118 -14.14 -21.98 1.65
N CYS A 119 -14.58 -20.78 2.04
CA CYS A 119 -13.75 -19.58 2.03
C CYS A 119 -12.79 -19.53 3.23
N LEU A 120 -11.50 -19.71 2.99
CA LEU A 120 -10.42 -19.60 3.97
C LEU A 120 -9.96 -18.15 4.11
N THR A 121 -10.01 -17.61 5.33
CA THR A 121 -9.60 -16.23 5.66
C THR A 121 -8.40 -16.17 6.61
N GLU A 122 -8.09 -17.25 7.32
CA GLU A 122 -6.96 -17.36 8.25
C GLU A 122 -5.65 -17.58 7.51
N GLU A 123 -4.59 -16.83 7.87
CA GLU A 123 -3.29 -16.86 7.18
C GLU A 123 -2.65 -18.26 7.17
N GLN A 124 -2.73 -19.00 8.28
CA GLN A 124 -2.20 -20.37 8.37
C GLN A 124 -2.93 -21.31 7.40
N LYS A 125 -4.27 -21.33 7.43
CA LYS A 125 -5.08 -22.16 6.53
C LYS A 125 -4.87 -21.80 5.06
N ILE A 126 -4.66 -20.52 4.77
CA ILE A 126 -4.34 -20.04 3.42
C ILE A 126 -3.00 -20.64 2.97
N LEU A 127 -1.97 -20.60 3.81
CA LEU A 127 -0.66 -21.20 3.51
C LEU A 127 -0.77 -22.72 3.31
N ASP A 128 -1.45 -23.41 4.20
CA ASP A 128 -1.63 -24.87 4.11
C ASP A 128 -2.32 -25.25 2.80
N ARG A 129 -3.39 -24.54 2.43
CA ARG A 129 -4.08 -24.76 1.15
C ARG A 129 -3.20 -24.45 -0.07
N TRP A 130 -2.33 -23.43 -0.01
CA TRP A 130 -1.33 -23.19 -1.06
C TRP A 130 -0.32 -24.34 -1.16
N THR A 131 0.15 -24.87 -0.03
CA THR A 131 1.08 -26.01 -0.03
C THR A 131 0.44 -27.26 -0.61
N GLU A 132 -0.80 -27.56 -0.22
CA GLU A 132 -1.59 -28.67 -0.76
C GLU A 132 -1.73 -28.52 -2.29
N TYR A 133 -2.23 -27.38 -2.77
CA TYR A 133 -2.42 -27.13 -4.20
C TYR A 133 -1.14 -27.29 -5.03
N CYS A 134 -0.03 -26.70 -4.57
CA CYS A 134 1.25 -26.79 -5.28
C CYS A 134 1.79 -28.22 -5.26
N SER A 135 1.64 -28.95 -4.14
CA SER A 135 2.06 -30.34 -4.04
C SER A 135 1.29 -31.23 -5.01
N GLU A 136 -0.02 -31.06 -5.12
CA GLU A 136 -0.87 -31.81 -6.06
C GLU A 136 -0.53 -31.48 -7.51
N LEU A 137 -0.24 -30.20 -7.81
CA LEU A 137 0.06 -29.76 -9.16
C LEU A 137 1.40 -30.28 -9.66
N TYR A 138 2.45 -30.25 -8.82
CA TYR A 138 3.82 -30.54 -9.25
C TYR A 138 4.30 -31.96 -8.93
N ASN A 139 3.71 -32.63 -7.92
CA ASN A 139 4.08 -34.03 -7.61
C ASN A 139 3.19 -35.03 -8.36
N ARG A 140 2.29 -34.57 -9.24
CA ARG A 140 1.53 -35.46 -10.11
C ARG A 140 2.47 -36.06 -11.14
N ILE A 141 2.73 -37.36 -11.01
CA ILE A 141 3.41 -38.14 -12.03
C ILE A 141 2.58 -38.01 -13.32
N PRO A 142 3.16 -37.50 -14.42
CA PRO A 142 2.42 -37.33 -15.64
C PRO A 142 2.12 -38.71 -16.24
N ASN A 143 0.83 -39.04 -16.39
CA ASN A 143 0.36 -40.28 -17.02
C ASN A 143 0.42 -40.23 -18.55
N GLY A 144 1.26 -39.37 -19.13
CA GLY A 144 1.37 -39.16 -20.58
C GLY A 144 2.60 -39.86 -21.16
N ASP A 145 2.53 -40.17 -22.45
CA ASP A 145 3.65 -40.78 -23.19
C ASP A 145 4.95 -39.98 -22.95
N PRO A 146 6.04 -40.61 -22.49
CA PRO A 146 7.28 -39.93 -22.14
C PRO A 146 7.91 -39.16 -23.32
N ALA A 147 7.52 -39.49 -24.55
CA ALA A 147 7.93 -38.80 -25.77
C ALA A 147 7.39 -37.37 -25.89
N VAL A 148 6.21 -37.06 -25.33
CA VAL A 148 5.57 -35.74 -25.44
C VAL A 148 6.09 -34.76 -24.38
N LEU A 149 6.59 -35.27 -23.25
CA LEU A 149 7.11 -34.48 -22.12
C LEU A 149 8.62 -34.18 -22.25
N SER A 150 9.30 -34.85 -23.18
CA SER A 150 10.65 -34.51 -23.60
C SER A 150 10.60 -33.21 -24.40
N CYS A 151 10.58 -32.08 -23.69
CA CYS A 151 10.90 -30.79 -24.30
C CYS A 151 12.36 -30.87 -24.75
N PRO A 152 12.68 -30.78 -26.06
CA PRO A 152 14.06 -30.88 -26.51
C PRO A 152 14.86 -29.80 -25.80
N GLN A 153 15.89 -30.21 -25.04
CA GLN A 153 16.88 -29.25 -24.60
C GLN A 153 17.50 -28.69 -25.87
N THR A 154 17.34 -27.39 -26.10
CA THR A 154 18.15 -26.67 -27.09
C THR A 154 19.58 -26.77 -26.62
N THR A 155 20.27 -27.81 -27.05
CA THR A 155 21.72 -27.81 -27.11
C THR A 155 22.08 -26.71 -28.10
N GLU A 156 22.80 -25.75 -27.57
CA GLU A 156 23.56 -24.77 -28.32
C GLU A 156 24.40 -25.56 -29.33
N ASP A 157 23.97 -25.59 -30.59
CA ASP A 157 24.83 -25.50 -31.78
C ASP A 157 23.95 -25.63 -33.04
N ASP A 158 24.36 -24.85 -34.05
CA ASP A 158 23.89 -24.79 -35.44
C ASP A 158 22.70 -23.88 -35.80
N GLU A 159 23.11 -22.64 -36.10
CA GLU A 159 22.77 -21.92 -37.33
C GLU A 159 22.00 -22.75 -38.37
N LYS A 160 20.73 -22.40 -38.62
CA LYS A 160 20.19 -21.91 -39.92
C LYS A 160 18.66 -21.99 -39.90
N LEU A 161 18.00 -21.04 -39.24
CA LEU A 161 16.55 -20.83 -39.39
C LEU A 161 16.29 -19.86 -40.57
N PRO A 162 15.46 -20.22 -41.56
CA PRO A 162 15.10 -19.32 -42.66
C PRO A 162 14.40 -18.05 -42.14
N SER A 163 14.74 -16.92 -42.77
CA SER A 163 14.47 -15.53 -42.35
C SER A 163 13.00 -15.11 -42.20
N SER A 164 12.04 -16.00 -42.38
CA SER A 164 10.62 -15.65 -42.48
C SER A 164 9.87 -15.53 -41.15
N VAL A 165 10.47 -15.90 -40.02
CA VAL A 165 9.80 -15.89 -38.68
C VAL A 165 10.24 -14.71 -37.79
N LYS A 166 10.88 -13.67 -38.35
CA LYS A 166 11.35 -12.52 -37.54
C LYS A 166 10.39 -11.32 -37.49
N LYS A 167 9.23 -11.32 -38.16
CA LYS A 167 8.39 -10.10 -38.26
C LYS A 167 7.21 -9.98 -37.27
N SER A 168 6.89 -10.99 -36.46
CA SER A 168 5.72 -10.93 -35.55
C SER A 168 6.05 -10.67 -34.07
N ARG A 169 7.33 -10.60 -33.67
CA ARG A 169 7.73 -10.52 -32.24
C ARG A 169 8.25 -9.15 -31.78
N GLN A 170 8.00 -8.05 -32.50
CA GLN A 170 8.43 -6.72 -32.05
C GLN A 170 7.31 -5.78 -31.57
N GLN A 171 6.03 -6.16 -31.59
CA GLN A 171 4.96 -5.23 -31.20
C GLN A 171 4.40 -5.37 -29.76
N SER A 172 4.82 -6.35 -28.94
CA SER A 172 4.29 -6.52 -27.57
C SER A 172 5.30 -6.29 -26.44
N GLY A 173 6.44 -5.66 -26.73
CA GLY A 173 7.48 -5.38 -25.75
C GLY A 173 7.32 -4.01 -25.07
N HIS A 174 6.25 -3.77 -24.33
CA HIS A 174 6.19 -2.65 -23.37
C HIS A 174 5.62 -3.10 -22.03
N SER A 175 6.33 -2.71 -20.96
CA SER A 175 6.01 -2.90 -19.53
C SER A 175 6.60 -4.15 -18.83
N LYS A 176 7.93 -4.18 -18.70
CA LYS A 176 8.59 -4.86 -17.56
C LYS A 176 8.33 -4.04 -16.29
N ARG A 177 7.30 -4.39 -15.51
CA ARG A 177 7.25 -4.04 -14.08
C ARG A 177 8.15 -5.03 -13.33
N LYS A 178 9.35 -4.59 -12.94
CA LYS A 178 10.19 -5.31 -11.99
C LYS A 178 9.48 -5.33 -10.63
N SER A 179 8.92 -6.46 -10.22
CA SER A 179 8.63 -6.72 -8.81
C SER A 179 9.85 -7.38 -8.18
N SER A 180 10.69 -6.55 -7.56
CA SER A 180 11.70 -7.00 -6.61
C SER A 180 10.98 -7.65 -5.42
N TRP A 181 11.08 -8.97 -5.31
CA TRP A 181 10.81 -9.68 -4.07
C TRP A 181 12.12 -9.80 -3.32
N SER A 182 12.38 -8.85 -2.43
CA SER A 182 13.35 -9.01 -1.35
C SER A 182 12.59 -9.01 -0.04
N ARG A 183 12.27 -10.21 0.49
CA ARG A 183 11.88 -10.36 1.90
C ARG A 183 13.13 -10.64 2.71
N GLN A 184 13.66 -9.60 3.34
CA GLN A 184 14.51 -9.77 4.51
C GLN A 184 13.60 -9.98 5.73
N HIS A 185 13.76 -11.12 6.40
CA HIS A 185 13.11 -11.39 7.69
C HIS A 185 13.92 -10.74 8.82
N PRO A 186 13.29 -9.99 9.72
CA PRO A 186 13.76 -9.91 11.10
C PRO A 186 12.94 -10.89 11.96
N SER A 187 13.66 -11.81 12.60
CA SER A 187 13.16 -12.67 13.66
C SER A 187 12.51 -11.86 14.78
N ARG A 188 11.24 -12.17 15.10
CA ARG A 188 10.56 -11.66 16.29
C ARG A 188 10.10 -12.84 17.14
N ALA A 189 10.65 -12.90 18.36
CA ALA A 189 10.30 -13.85 19.40
C ALA A 189 8.84 -13.65 19.89
N PRO A 190 8.19 -14.70 20.42
CA PRO A 190 6.83 -14.62 20.92
C PRO A 190 6.79 -14.05 22.35
N THR A 191 6.13 -12.91 22.55
CA THR A 191 5.68 -12.48 23.88
C THR A 191 4.31 -13.07 24.15
N GLY A 192 4.26 -14.09 25.00
CA GLY A 192 3.03 -14.64 25.55
C GLY A 192 2.33 -13.63 26.46
N TRP A 193 1.05 -13.39 26.20
CA TRP A 193 0.15 -12.73 27.14
C TRP A 193 -0.71 -13.82 27.80
N GLY A 194 -0.23 -14.31 28.95
CA GLY A 194 -1.03 -15.12 29.86
C GLY A 194 -1.95 -14.21 30.67
N ARG A 195 -3.26 -14.35 30.48
CA ARG A 195 -4.30 -13.83 31.38
C ARG A 195 -4.31 -14.72 32.63
N GLY A 196 -3.90 -14.18 33.77
CA GLY A 196 -4.14 -14.78 35.07
C GLY A 196 -5.44 -14.24 35.65
N HIS A 197 -6.40 -15.14 35.88
CA HIS A 197 -7.51 -14.94 36.81
C HIS A 197 -6.98 -15.07 38.25
N ASN A 198 -7.27 -14.07 39.08
CA ASN A 198 -7.84 -14.26 40.42
C ASN A 198 -8.52 -12.95 40.82
#